data_AF-W0RAA3-F1
#
_entry.id   AF-W0RAA3-F1
#
_cell.length_a   1.000
_cell.length_b   1.000
_cell.length_c   1.000
_cell.angle_alpha   90.00
_cell.angle_beta   90.00
_cell.angle_gamma   90.00
#
_symmetry.space_group_name_H-M   'P 1'
#
loop_
_entity.id
_entity.type
_entity.pdbx_description
1 polymer ?
#
loop_
_entity_poly.entity_id
_entity_poly.type
_entity_poly.pdbx_seq_one_letter_code
_entity_poly.pdbx_strand_id
1 'polypeptide(L)'
;MAVRHEVLYDTEAALRLVDHELSEHRPPNDSPATPPATATSLPALLERVTAEIQTVLTSLRDSRDALETATVEQLQRTSEKLREVTSATEGATTDMLDALDRAQALVDDLDAADATGDRDGARATRDRLREEIFGMVGSLQFQDITTQQLAYAGSVLTEMEDRLLALAQLFDPAAAFARTAVGAPDARSYDAHATLAQPEQRQALADAIFRLAR
;
A
#
# COMPACT_ATOMS: atom_id res chain seq x y z
N MET A 1 33.02 75.24 -49.35
CA MET A 1 33.98 74.89 -48.28
C MET A 1 33.69 75.58 -46.93
N ALA A 2 32.52 76.19 -46.71
CA ALA A 2 32.20 76.90 -45.46
C ALA A 2 31.41 76.06 -44.43
N VAL A 3 30.60 75.10 -44.88
CA VAL A 3 29.68 74.33 -43.99
C VAL A 3 30.40 73.34 -43.05
N ARG A 4 31.62 72.91 -43.38
CA ARG A 4 32.37 71.93 -42.55
C ARG A 4 32.98 72.53 -41.28
N HIS A 5 33.24 73.84 -41.24
CA HIS A 5 33.86 74.47 -40.07
C HIS A 5 32.84 74.80 -38.98
N GLU A 6 31.61 75.12 -39.38
CA GLU A 6 30.52 75.49 -38.46
C GLU A 6 30.01 74.25 -37.68
N VAL A 7 29.86 73.11 -38.36
CA VAL A 7 29.48 71.83 -37.73
C VAL A 7 30.55 71.32 -36.74
N LEU A 8 31.83 71.61 -37.00
CA LEU A 8 32.93 71.25 -36.10
C LEU A 8 32.96 72.14 -34.84
N TYR A 9 32.59 73.41 -34.98
CA TYR A 9 32.52 74.33 -33.84
C TYR A 9 31.35 73.98 -32.90
N ASP A 10 30.20 73.63 -33.45
CA ASP A 10 29.03 73.19 -32.67
C ASP A 10 29.27 71.83 -31.97
N THR A 11 30.05 70.93 -32.58
CA THR A 11 30.41 69.66 -31.93
C THR A 11 31.45 69.83 -30.82
N GLU A 12 32.41 70.76 -30.96
CA GLU A 12 33.37 71.06 -29.89
C GLU A 12 32.70 71.75 -28.70
N ALA A 13 31.77 72.67 -28.96
CA ALA A 13 30.98 73.33 -27.92
C ALA A 13 30.06 72.33 -27.18
N ALA A 14 29.42 71.42 -27.92
CA ALA A 14 28.60 70.35 -27.34
C ALA A 14 29.42 69.37 -26.48
N LEU A 15 30.64 69.01 -26.92
CA LEU A 15 31.54 68.14 -26.16
C LEU A 15 32.02 68.80 -24.86
N ARG A 16 32.30 70.11 -24.86
CA ARG A 16 32.65 70.83 -23.63
C ARG A 16 31.50 70.95 -22.65
N LEU A 17 30.27 71.11 -23.15
CA LEU A 17 29.07 71.12 -22.31
C LEU A 17 28.83 69.73 -21.66
N VAL A 18 28.99 68.65 -22.43
CA VAL A 18 28.86 67.28 -21.93
C VAL A 18 29.96 66.93 -20.91
N ASP A 19 31.20 67.39 -21.14
CA ASP A 19 32.31 67.19 -20.19
C ASP A 19 32.10 67.99 -18.88
N HIS A 20 31.49 69.18 -18.97
CA HIS A 20 31.12 69.98 -17.81
C HIS A 20 30.00 69.32 -16.97
N GLU A 21 28.95 68.81 -17.62
CA GLU A 21 27.86 68.09 -16.95
C GLU A 21 28.32 66.74 -16.35
N LEU A 22 29.25 66.04 -17.02
CA LEU A 22 29.86 64.82 -16.49
C LEU A 22 30.78 65.07 -15.28
N SER A 23 31.39 66.26 -15.20
CA SER A 23 32.22 66.64 -14.06
C SER A 23 31.39 67.14 -12.87
N GLU A 24 30.22 67.76 -13.09
CA GLU A 24 29.27 68.13 -12.02
C GLU A 24 28.52 66.92 -11.42
N HIS A 25 28.41 65.80 -12.14
CA HIS A 25 27.79 64.56 -11.66
C HIS A 25 28.78 63.47 -11.24
N ARG A 26 30.07 63.80 -11.06
CA ARG A 26 31.04 62.88 -10.46
C ARG A 26 30.85 62.86 -8.93
N PRO A 27 30.29 61.79 -8.33
CA PRO A 27 30.24 61.68 -6.88
C PRO A 27 31.67 61.67 -6.31
N PRO A 28 31.90 62.21 -5.09
CA PRO A 28 33.20 62.18 -4.44
C PRO A 28 33.61 60.73 -4.23
N ASN A 29 34.63 60.31 -4.97
CA ASN A 29 35.19 58.97 -4.94
C ASN A 29 36.15 58.86 -3.76
N ASP A 30 35.62 58.61 -2.57
CA ASP A 30 36.36 58.10 -1.41
C ASP A 30 35.63 56.86 -0.88
N SER A 31 35.78 55.74 -1.60
CA SER A 31 35.69 54.41 -1.00
C SER A 31 36.44 53.40 -1.87
N PRO A 32 37.29 52.56 -1.26
CA PRO A 32 38.06 51.58 -1.99
C PRO A 32 37.13 50.56 -2.67
N ALA A 33 37.47 50.25 -3.91
CA ALA A 33 36.82 49.26 -4.76
C ALA A 33 36.38 48.01 -4.00
N THR A 34 35.06 47.83 -3.87
CA THR A 34 34.47 46.54 -3.50
C THR A 34 34.56 45.65 -4.75
N PRO A 35 35.21 44.48 -4.68
CA PRO A 35 35.26 43.55 -5.83
C PRO A 35 33.84 43.05 -6.17
N PRO A 36 33.62 42.57 -7.41
CA PRO A 36 32.30 42.15 -7.86
C PRO A 36 31.78 40.97 -7.02
N ALA A 37 30.79 41.24 -6.17
CA ALA A 37 30.18 40.29 -5.24
C ALA A 37 29.41 39.12 -5.92
N THR A 38 29.40 39.05 -7.25
CA THR A 38 28.65 38.03 -8.00
C THR A 38 29.45 36.74 -8.20
N ALA A 39 30.78 36.80 -8.39
CA ALA A 39 31.60 35.62 -8.66
C ALA A 39 31.93 34.79 -7.40
N THR A 40 32.01 35.42 -6.22
CA THR A 40 32.30 34.73 -4.95
C THR A 40 31.08 34.03 -4.36
N SER A 41 29.87 34.41 -4.79
CA SER A 41 28.61 33.83 -4.31
C SER A 41 28.24 32.52 -5.00
N LEU A 42 28.63 32.33 -6.27
CA LEU A 42 28.28 31.16 -7.07
C LEU A 42 28.85 29.85 -6.51
N PRO A 43 30.13 29.76 -6.09
CA PRO A 43 30.68 28.56 -5.48
C PRO A 43 29.96 28.20 -4.17
N ALA A 44 29.67 29.19 -3.32
CA ALA A 44 28.93 28.98 -2.07
C ALA A 44 27.48 28.53 -2.31
N LEU A 45 26.84 29.04 -3.38
CA LEU A 45 25.50 28.62 -3.78
C LEU A 45 25.50 27.19 -4.34
N LEU A 46 26.52 26.82 -5.13
CA LEU A 46 26.71 25.45 -5.63
C LEU A 46 27.01 24.46 -4.50
N GLU A 47 27.85 24.83 -3.54
CA GLU A 47 28.12 24.00 -2.35
C GLU A 47 26.83 23.78 -1.53
N ARG A 48 26.05 24.84 -1.33
CA ARG A 48 24.75 24.75 -0.65
C ARG A 48 23.77 23.85 -1.40
N VAL A 49 23.60 24.05 -2.70
CA VAL A 49 22.69 23.23 -3.54
C VAL A 49 23.17 21.77 -3.57
N THR A 50 24.48 21.53 -3.61
CA THR A 50 25.04 20.17 -3.58
C THR A 50 24.76 19.49 -2.24
N ALA A 51 24.92 20.20 -1.12
CA ALA A 51 24.58 19.69 0.21
C ALA A 51 23.07 19.41 0.35
N GLU A 52 22.24 20.27 -0.22
CA GLU A 52 20.78 20.10 -0.22
C GLU A 52 20.36 18.89 -1.07
N ILE A 53 20.94 18.73 -2.26
CA ILE A 53 20.75 17.53 -3.11
C ILE A 53 21.22 16.26 -2.39
N GLN A 54 22.37 16.28 -1.73
CA GLN A 54 22.87 15.12 -0.96
C GLN A 54 21.94 14.75 0.20
N THR A 55 21.36 15.75 0.87
CA THR A 55 20.39 15.54 1.95
C THR A 55 19.11 14.90 1.42
N VAL A 56 18.59 15.41 0.30
CA VAL A 56 17.40 14.86 -0.37
C VAL A 56 17.67 13.43 -0.86
N LEU A 57 18.82 13.17 -1.49
CA LEU A 57 19.19 11.83 -1.95
C LEU A 57 19.32 10.82 -0.81
N THR A 58 19.88 11.24 0.33
CA THR A 58 19.96 10.39 1.53
C THR A 58 18.57 10.07 2.07
N SER A 59 17.72 11.10 2.23
CA SER A 59 16.34 10.91 2.68
C SER A 59 15.51 10.02 1.74
N LEU A 60 15.71 10.14 0.43
CA LEU A 60 15.08 9.27 -0.57
C LEU A 60 15.55 7.83 -0.45
N ARG A 61 16.85 7.62 -0.22
CA ARG A 61 17.42 6.27 -0.04
C ARG A 61 16.89 5.61 1.23
N ASP A 62 16.86 6.34 2.34
CA ASP A 62 16.31 5.85 3.61
C ASP A 62 14.81 5.51 3.48
N SER A 63 14.05 6.35 2.78
CA SER A 63 12.64 6.12 2.50
C SER A 63 12.42 4.89 1.62
N ARG A 64 13.28 4.68 0.61
CA ARG A 64 13.25 3.52 -0.28
C ARG A 64 13.56 2.22 0.48
N ASP A 65 14.56 2.24 1.36
CA ASP A 65 14.95 1.06 2.14
C ASP A 65 13.88 0.70 3.20
N ALA A 66 13.27 1.71 3.84
CA ALA A 66 12.14 1.52 4.73
C ALA A 66 10.89 0.97 4.00
N LEU A 67 10.62 1.48 2.80
CA LEU A 67 9.49 1.03 1.98
C LEU A 67 9.72 -0.38 1.44
N GLU A 68 10.94 -0.70 0.96
CA GLU A 68 11.32 -2.04 0.51
C GLU A 68 11.12 -3.05 1.65
N THR A 69 11.62 -2.74 2.84
CA THR A 69 11.48 -3.62 4.01
C THR A 69 10.02 -3.81 4.40
N ALA A 70 9.26 -2.72 4.56
CA ALA A 70 7.86 -2.80 4.96
C ALA A 70 6.97 -3.49 3.91
N THR A 71 7.21 -3.24 2.62
CA THR A 71 6.45 -3.84 1.52
C THR A 71 6.76 -5.33 1.40
N VAL A 72 8.04 -5.72 1.51
CA VAL A 72 8.44 -7.13 1.46
C VAL A 72 7.89 -7.91 2.64
N GLU A 73 7.98 -7.38 3.87
CA GLU A 73 7.40 -8.02 5.05
C GLU A 73 5.87 -8.17 4.92
N GLN A 74 5.19 -7.14 4.44
CA GLN A 74 3.74 -7.17 4.29
C GLN A 74 3.29 -8.14 3.19
N LEU A 75 4.05 -8.24 2.09
CA LEU A 75 3.85 -9.26 1.05
C LEU A 75 4.02 -10.68 1.61
N GLN A 76 5.07 -10.91 2.40
CA GLN A 76 5.34 -12.21 3.02
C GLN A 76 4.20 -12.61 3.95
N ARG A 77 3.74 -11.71 4.83
CA ARG A 77 2.58 -11.95 5.70
C ARG A 77 1.31 -12.26 4.91
N THR A 78 1.07 -11.51 3.82
CA THR A 78 -0.09 -11.75 2.95
C THR A 78 -0.02 -13.12 2.28
N SER A 79 1.17 -13.49 1.78
CA SER A 79 1.43 -14.80 1.18
C SER A 79 1.24 -15.95 2.17
N GLU A 80 1.77 -15.80 3.38
CA GLU A 80 1.57 -16.76 4.49
C GLU A 80 0.08 -16.91 4.82
N LYS A 81 -0.66 -15.79 4.88
CA LYS A 81 -2.08 -15.83 5.18
C LYS A 81 -2.89 -16.49 4.07
N LEU A 82 -2.60 -16.20 2.81
CA LEU A 82 -3.20 -16.88 1.67
C LEU A 82 -2.92 -18.39 1.71
N ARG A 83 -1.70 -18.78 2.08
CA ARG A 83 -1.33 -20.19 2.23
C ARG A 83 -2.11 -20.88 3.37
N GLU A 84 -2.30 -20.21 4.50
CA GLU A 84 -3.14 -20.69 5.62
C GLU A 84 -4.58 -20.90 5.15
N VAL A 85 -5.16 -19.92 4.45
CA VAL A 85 -6.52 -19.98 3.92
C VAL A 85 -6.69 -21.13 2.93
N THR A 86 -5.74 -21.29 2.01
CA THR A 86 -5.74 -22.40 1.06
C THR A 86 -5.67 -23.74 1.80
N SER A 87 -4.73 -23.90 2.73
CA SER A 87 -4.58 -25.14 3.49
C SER A 87 -5.83 -25.48 4.30
N ALA A 88 -6.46 -24.49 4.93
CA ALA A 88 -7.67 -24.70 5.72
C ALA A 88 -8.89 -24.99 4.82
N THR A 89 -8.95 -24.37 3.64
CA THR A 89 -9.96 -24.68 2.60
C THR A 89 -9.80 -26.10 2.07
N GLU A 90 -8.57 -26.54 1.81
CA GLU A 90 -8.25 -27.91 1.40
C GLU A 90 -8.64 -28.92 2.50
N GLY A 91 -8.32 -28.62 3.76
CA GLY A 91 -8.72 -29.43 4.90
C GLY A 91 -10.24 -29.57 5.00
N ALA A 92 -10.96 -28.46 5.01
CA ALA A 92 -12.42 -28.48 5.10
C ALA A 92 -13.09 -29.16 3.89
N THR A 93 -12.50 -29.03 2.69
CA THR A 93 -12.98 -29.74 1.48
C THR A 93 -12.75 -31.25 1.62
N THR A 94 -11.60 -31.66 2.15
CA THR A 94 -11.30 -33.08 2.40
C THR A 94 -12.26 -33.66 3.43
N ASP A 95 -12.49 -32.94 4.54
CA ASP A 95 -13.44 -33.35 5.58
C ASP A 95 -14.87 -33.51 5.03
N MET A 96 -15.28 -32.65 4.09
CA MET A 96 -16.56 -32.79 3.40
C MET A 96 -16.63 -34.01 2.49
N LEU A 97 -15.57 -34.30 1.74
CA LEU A 97 -15.53 -35.49 0.87
C LEU A 97 -15.61 -36.77 1.72
N ASP A 98 -14.84 -36.84 2.81
CA ASP A 98 -14.88 -37.98 3.73
C ASP A 98 -16.26 -38.13 4.39
N ALA A 99 -16.90 -37.01 4.76
CA ALA A 99 -18.25 -37.03 5.32
C ALA A 99 -19.30 -37.46 4.28
N LEU A 100 -19.14 -37.08 3.01
CA LEU A 100 -19.99 -37.52 1.92
C LEU A 100 -19.87 -39.02 1.67
N ASP A 101 -18.66 -39.57 1.70
CA ASP A 101 -18.42 -41.01 1.60
C ASP A 101 -19.09 -41.78 2.75
N ARG A 102 -18.96 -41.29 4.00
CA ARG A 102 -19.67 -41.87 5.15
C ARG A 102 -21.20 -41.75 5.02
N ALA A 103 -21.70 -40.61 4.56
CA ALA A 103 -23.12 -40.40 4.33
C ALA A 103 -23.67 -41.36 3.27
N GLN A 104 -22.90 -41.62 2.20
CA GLN A 104 -23.29 -42.58 1.17
C GLN A 104 -23.35 -44.00 1.71
N ALA A 105 -22.39 -44.42 2.52
CA ALA A 105 -22.45 -45.72 3.21
C ALA A 105 -23.68 -45.84 4.14
N LEU A 106 -24.04 -44.76 4.85
CA LEU A 106 -25.24 -44.73 5.68
C LEU A 106 -26.54 -44.82 4.86
N VAL A 107 -26.55 -44.31 3.63
CA VAL A 107 -27.68 -44.49 2.70
C VAL A 107 -27.79 -45.95 2.26
N ASP A 108 -26.68 -46.60 1.92
CA ASP A 108 -26.67 -48.03 1.58
C ASP A 108 -27.16 -48.91 2.75
N ASP A 109 -26.72 -48.60 3.98
CA ASP A 109 -27.18 -49.25 5.20
C ASP A 109 -28.69 -49.06 5.42
N LEU A 110 -29.22 -47.87 5.06
CA LEU A 110 -30.64 -47.57 5.18
C LEU A 110 -31.48 -48.39 4.18
N ASP A 111 -31.01 -48.51 2.94
CA ASP A 111 -31.65 -49.33 1.92
C ASP A 111 -31.67 -50.82 2.33
N ALA A 112 -30.59 -51.31 2.95
CA ALA A 112 -30.53 -52.66 3.50
C ALA A 112 -31.49 -52.88 4.69
N ALA A 113 -31.61 -51.90 5.59
CA ALA A 113 -32.56 -51.94 6.71
C ALA A 113 -34.01 -51.93 6.22
N ASP A 114 -34.33 -51.12 5.19
CA ASP A 114 -35.66 -51.08 4.59
C ASP A 114 -35.99 -52.40 3.87
N ALA A 115 -35.02 -53.06 3.22
CA ALA A 115 -35.20 -54.37 2.60
C ALA A 115 -35.46 -55.51 3.60
N THR A 116 -34.89 -55.41 4.80
CA THR A 116 -35.07 -56.40 5.88
C THR A 116 -36.26 -56.07 6.80
N GLY A 117 -36.86 -54.90 6.65
CA GLY A 117 -37.96 -54.42 7.49
C GLY A 117 -37.54 -53.98 8.90
N ASP A 118 -36.24 -53.78 9.14
CA ASP A 118 -35.70 -53.32 10.41
C ASP A 118 -35.92 -51.81 10.59
N ARG A 119 -37.08 -51.46 11.16
CA ARG A 119 -37.47 -50.07 11.37
C ARG A 119 -36.65 -49.35 12.44
N ASP A 120 -36.11 -50.09 13.41
CA ASP A 120 -35.35 -49.49 14.51
C ASP A 120 -33.91 -49.20 14.05
N GLY A 121 -33.29 -50.13 13.32
CA GLY A 121 -32.02 -49.89 12.63
C GLY A 121 -32.11 -48.73 11.64
N ALA A 122 -33.15 -48.70 10.81
CA ALA A 122 -33.37 -47.61 9.85
C ALA A 122 -33.54 -46.23 10.52
N ARG A 123 -34.10 -46.17 11.75
CA ARG A 123 -34.17 -44.90 12.51
C ARG A 123 -32.80 -44.46 13.00
N ALA A 124 -32.03 -45.37 13.59
CA ALA A 124 -30.68 -45.07 14.08
C ALA A 124 -29.74 -44.60 12.94
N THR A 125 -29.82 -45.25 11.77
CA THR A 125 -29.04 -44.85 10.59
C THR A 125 -29.44 -43.47 10.07
N ARG A 126 -30.75 -43.15 10.04
CA ARG A 126 -31.22 -41.80 9.66
C ARG A 126 -30.72 -40.72 10.62
N ASP A 127 -30.63 -41.01 11.92
CA ASP A 127 -30.14 -40.04 12.90
C ASP A 127 -28.64 -39.79 12.74
N ARG A 128 -27.84 -40.84 12.48
CA ARG A 128 -26.42 -40.70 12.13
C ARG A 128 -26.21 -39.92 10.83
N LEU A 129 -27.02 -40.20 9.81
CA LEU A 129 -26.94 -39.46 8.54
C LEU A 129 -27.23 -37.97 8.73
N ARG A 130 -28.20 -37.63 9.58
CA ARG A 130 -28.47 -36.22 9.93
C ARG A 130 -27.27 -35.59 10.63
N GLU A 131 -26.65 -36.29 11.56
CA GLU A 131 -25.47 -35.79 12.28
C GLU A 131 -24.29 -35.53 11.33
N GLU A 132 -24.02 -36.44 10.38
CA GLU A 132 -23.00 -36.23 9.34
C GLU A 132 -23.33 -35.05 8.42
N ILE A 133 -24.60 -34.89 8.02
CA ILE A 133 -25.04 -33.72 7.22
C ILE A 133 -24.85 -32.43 8.01
N PHE A 134 -25.17 -32.42 9.31
CA PHE A 134 -24.91 -31.26 10.18
C PHE A 134 -23.41 -30.96 10.30
N GLY A 135 -22.57 -31.99 10.39
CA GLY A 135 -21.12 -31.87 10.37
C GLY A 135 -20.62 -31.19 9.09
N MET A 136 -21.07 -31.64 7.91
CA MET A 136 -20.72 -31.03 6.62
C MET A 136 -21.15 -29.56 6.52
N VAL A 137 -22.33 -29.22 7.04
CA VAL A 137 -22.79 -27.82 7.12
C VAL A 137 -21.86 -26.99 8.01
N GLY A 138 -21.35 -27.57 9.10
CA GLY A 138 -20.30 -26.96 9.92
C GLY A 138 -19.02 -26.69 9.14
N SER A 139 -18.57 -27.66 8.32
CA SER A 139 -17.39 -27.49 7.48
C SER A 139 -17.54 -26.35 6.47
N LEU A 140 -18.75 -26.03 5.98
CA LEU A 140 -18.98 -24.92 5.03
C LEU A 140 -18.63 -23.54 5.60
N GLN A 141 -18.43 -23.41 6.91
CA GLN A 141 -17.97 -22.17 7.54
C GLN A 141 -16.60 -21.71 7.03
N PHE A 142 -15.80 -22.59 6.42
CA PHE A 142 -14.56 -22.17 5.75
C PHE A 142 -14.82 -21.10 4.68
N GLN A 143 -16.00 -21.11 4.04
CA GLN A 143 -16.35 -20.14 3.00
C GLN A 143 -16.38 -18.69 3.50
N ASP A 144 -16.96 -18.46 4.68
CA ASP A 144 -17.04 -17.13 5.28
C ASP A 144 -15.66 -16.65 5.72
N ILE A 145 -14.90 -17.51 6.41
CA ILE A 145 -13.54 -17.21 6.86
C ILE A 145 -12.61 -16.96 5.67
N THR A 146 -12.68 -17.78 4.62
CA THR A 146 -11.91 -17.60 3.38
C THR A 146 -12.26 -16.28 2.70
N THR A 147 -13.55 -15.90 2.67
CA THR A 147 -13.99 -14.61 2.11
C THR A 147 -13.40 -13.44 2.90
N GLN A 148 -13.46 -13.48 4.22
CA GLN A 148 -12.90 -12.43 5.09
C GLN A 148 -11.38 -12.30 4.93
N GLN A 149 -10.67 -13.43 4.86
CA GLN A 149 -9.22 -13.43 4.74
C GLN A 149 -8.74 -13.00 3.35
N LEU A 150 -9.47 -13.34 2.28
CA LEU A 150 -9.17 -12.86 0.93
C LEU A 150 -9.45 -11.36 0.80
N ALA A 151 -10.52 -10.86 1.43
CA ALA A 151 -10.82 -9.44 1.49
C ALA A 151 -9.71 -8.65 2.22
N TYR A 152 -9.18 -9.20 3.32
CA TYR A 152 -8.04 -8.63 4.02
C TYR A 152 -6.79 -8.58 3.14
N ALA A 153 -6.41 -9.71 2.52
CA ALA A 153 -5.28 -9.76 1.59
C ALA A 153 -5.43 -8.70 0.47
N GLY A 154 -6.65 -8.53 -0.07
CA GLY A 154 -6.95 -7.49 -1.06
C GLY A 154 -6.72 -6.07 -0.54
N SER A 155 -7.19 -5.75 0.68
CA SER A 155 -6.97 -4.42 1.29
C SER A 155 -5.48 -4.11 1.50
N VAL A 156 -4.71 -5.09 1.96
CA VAL A 156 -3.27 -4.96 2.19
C VAL A 156 -2.53 -4.73 0.87
N LEU A 157 -2.85 -5.48 -0.17
CA LEU A 157 -2.27 -5.29 -1.50
C LEU A 157 -2.61 -3.92 -2.09
N THR A 158 -3.83 -3.42 -1.85
CA THR A 158 -4.25 -2.07 -2.26
C THR A 158 -3.45 -1.00 -1.53
N GLU A 159 -3.21 -1.15 -0.22
CA GLU A 159 -2.38 -0.23 0.55
C GLU A 159 -0.92 -0.23 0.05
N MET A 160 -0.39 -1.40 -0.30
CA MET A 160 0.94 -1.52 -0.88
C MET A 160 1.02 -0.88 -2.27
N GLU A 161 0.00 -1.05 -3.11
CA GLU A 161 -0.13 -0.37 -4.40
C GLU A 161 -0.09 1.15 -4.22
N ASP A 162 -0.84 1.69 -3.26
CA ASP A 162 -0.89 3.13 -2.99
C ASP A 162 0.46 3.70 -2.56
N ARG A 163 1.17 2.99 -1.69
CA ARG A 163 2.51 3.38 -1.24
C ARG A 163 3.52 3.35 -2.38
N LEU A 164 3.47 2.32 -3.22
CA LEU A 164 4.34 2.21 -4.40
C LEU A 164 4.03 3.27 -5.45
N LEU A 165 2.75 3.60 -5.66
CA LEU A 165 2.30 4.62 -6.59
C LEU A 165 2.70 6.03 -6.11
N ALA A 166 2.56 6.31 -4.82
CA ALA A 166 3.05 7.56 -4.23
C ALA A 166 4.57 7.72 -4.40
N LEU A 167 5.32 6.64 -4.23
CA LEU A 167 6.77 6.64 -4.48
C LEU A 167 7.08 6.83 -5.97
N ALA A 168 6.36 6.16 -6.88
CA ALA A 168 6.55 6.32 -8.31
C ALA A 168 6.28 7.76 -8.78
N GLN A 169 5.23 8.41 -8.25
CA GLN A 169 4.93 9.83 -8.51
C GLN A 169 6.00 10.79 -7.97
N LEU A 170 6.70 10.42 -6.89
CA LEU A 170 7.82 11.21 -6.38
C LEU A 170 9.01 11.22 -7.35
N PHE A 171 9.22 10.12 -8.09
CA PHE A 171 10.32 9.98 -9.05
C PHE A 171 9.95 10.46 -10.46
N ASP A 172 8.69 10.28 -10.87
CA ASP A 172 8.19 10.74 -12.16
C ASP A 172 6.78 11.33 -12.01
N PRO A 173 6.66 12.64 -11.74
CA PRO A 173 5.36 13.30 -11.61
C PRO A 173 4.60 13.42 -12.93
N ALA A 174 5.25 13.15 -14.07
CA ALA A 174 4.60 13.13 -15.39
C ALA A 174 4.09 11.74 -15.77
N ALA A 175 4.55 10.68 -15.10
CA ALA A 175 4.05 9.32 -15.30
C ALA A 175 2.64 9.17 -14.71
N ALA A 176 1.65 9.01 -15.58
CA ALA A 176 0.31 8.63 -15.20
C ALA A 176 0.25 7.12 -14.92
N PHE A 177 0.40 6.72 -13.66
CA PHE A 177 0.11 5.36 -13.23
C PHE A 177 -1.40 5.19 -13.05
N ALA A 178 -2.02 4.40 -13.92
CA ALA A 178 -3.44 4.07 -13.81
C ALA A 178 -3.65 2.99 -12.74
N ARG A 179 -4.47 3.28 -11.74
CA ARG A 179 -4.93 2.28 -10.76
C ARG A 179 -5.74 1.19 -11.46
N THR A 180 -5.51 -0.06 -11.06
CA THR A 180 -6.42 -1.15 -11.44
C THR A 180 -7.44 -1.27 -10.32
N ALA A 181 -8.69 -0.87 -10.57
CA ALA A 181 -9.73 -0.91 -9.53
C ALA A 181 -10.08 -2.37 -9.19
N VAL A 182 -9.43 -2.92 -8.17
CA VAL A 182 -9.89 -4.13 -7.48
C VAL A 182 -10.91 -3.66 -6.44
N GLY A 183 -12.13 -4.21 -6.47
CA GLY A 183 -13.25 -3.74 -5.66
C GLY A 183 -12.89 -3.61 -4.17
N ALA A 184 -13.23 -2.47 -3.57
CA ALA A 184 -12.93 -2.18 -2.17
C ALA A 184 -13.60 -3.21 -1.25
N PRO A 185 -12.85 -3.87 -0.33
CA PRO A 185 -13.44 -4.77 0.63
C PRO A 185 -14.32 -4.01 1.64
N ASP A 186 -15.49 -4.56 1.97
CA ASP A 186 -16.43 -3.95 2.92
C ASP A 186 -15.83 -4.02 4.35
N ALA A 187 -15.47 -2.86 4.88
CA ALA A 187 -14.78 -2.70 6.17
C ALA A 187 -15.60 -3.18 7.38
N ARG A 188 -16.90 -3.46 7.22
CA ARG A 188 -17.78 -3.83 8.35
C ARG A 188 -17.80 -5.32 8.69
N SER A 189 -17.18 -6.17 7.86
CA SER A 189 -17.25 -7.64 8.01
C SER A 189 -15.92 -8.29 8.42
N TYR A 190 -14.94 -7.48 8.82
CA TYR A 190 -13.57 -7.94 9.07
C TYR A 190 -13.30 -8.25 10.56
N ASP A 191 -12.85 -9.47 10.84
CA ASP A 191 -12.19 -9.86 12.08
C ASP A 191 -10.75 -10.34 11.79
N ALA A 192 -9.76 -9.63 12.33
CA ALA A 192 -8.34 -9.95 12.20
C ALA A 192 -7.95 -11.31 12.81
N HIS A 193 -8.78 -11.83 13.72
CA HIS A 193 -8.57 -13.09 14.41
C HIS A 193 -9.39 -14.26 13.86
N ALA A 194 -10.16 -14.04 12.77
CA ALA A 194 -10.90 -15.11 12.12
C ALA A 194 -9.94 -16.21 11.60
N THR A 195 -9.97 -17.39 12.20
CA THR A 195 -9.16 -18.53 11.78
C THR A 195 -9.95 -19.82 11.88
N LEU A 196 -9.58 -20.81 11.07
CA LEU A 196 -10.19 -22.15 11.08
C LEU A 196 -9.52 -23.09 12.10
N ALA A 197 -8.37 -22.71 12.65
CA ALA A 197 -7.63 -23.55 13.59
C ALA A 197 -8.28 -23.56 14.99
N GLN A 198 -8.40 -24.71 15.65
CA GLN A 198 -8.82 -24.83 17.06
C GLN A 198 -10.25 -24.29 17.39
N PRO A 199 -11.30 -24.69 16.64
CA PRO A 199 -12.66 -24.22 16.88
C PRO A 199 -13.18 -24.57 18.30
N GLU A 200 -12.87 -25.77 18.80
CA GLU A 200 -13.26 -26.22 20.15
C GLU A 200 -12.61 -25.39 21.25
N GLN A 201 -11.34 -25.03 21.08
CA GLN A 201 -10.58 -24.25 22.06
C GLN A 201 -11.10 -22.81 22.14
N ARG A 202 -11.50 -22.23 20.99
CA ARG A 202 -12.16 -20.92 20.95
C ARG A 202 -13.55 -20.95 21.57
N GLN A 203 -14.35 -21.99 21.31
CA GLN A 203 -15.66 -22.13 21.93
C GLN A 203 -15.53 -22.26 23.46
N ALA A 204 -14.57 -23.06 23.94
CA ALA A 204 -14.28 -23.19 25.36
C ALA A 204 -13.83 -21.86 26.00
N LEU A 205 -13.05 -21.05 25.28
CA LEU A 205 -12.59 -19.74 25.76
C LEU A 205 -13.72 -18.71 25.76
N ALA A 206 -14.59 -18.70 24.74
CA ALA A 206 -15.78 -17.86 24.69
C ALA A 206 -16.75 -18.20 25.83
N ASP A 207 -17.03 -19.49 26.04
CA ASP A 207 -17.88 -19.96 27.13
C ASP A 207 -17.31 -19.58 28.51
N ALA A 208 -15.98 -19.60 28.66
CA ALA A 208 -15.31 -19.17 29.89
C ALA A 208 -15.46 -17.66 30.13
N ILE A 209 -15.35 -16.83 29.08
CA ILE A 209 -15.56 -15.37 29.18
C ILE A 209 -17.01 -15.06 29.56
N PHE A 210 -18.00 -15.71 28.93
CA PHE A 210 -19.41 -15.49 29.26
C PHE A 210 -19.81 -16.04 30.64
N ARG A 211 -19.09 -17.04 31.18
CA ARG A 211 -19.25 -17.47 32.57
C ARG A 211 -18.63 -16.50 33.59
N LEU A 212 -17.55 -15.80 33.23
CA LEU A 212 -16.90 -14.80 34.09
C LEU A 212 -17.60 -13.44 34.08
N ALA A 213 -18.35 -13.14 33.01
CA ALA A 213 -19.11 -11.89 32.87
C ALA A 213 -20.50 -11.92 33.53
N ARG A 214 -20.82 -12.97 34.30
CA ARG A 214 -22.08 -13.15 35.03
C ARG A 214 -21.83 -13.24 36.53
#